data_AF-W2CAT2-F1
#
_entry.id   AF-W2CAT2-F1
#
_cell.length_a   1.000
_cell.length_b   1.000
_cell.length_c   1.000
_cell.angle_alpha   90.00
_cell.angle_beta   90.00
_cell.angle_gamma   90.00
#
_symmetry.space_group_name_H-M   'P 1'
#
loop_
_entity.id
_entity.type
_entity.pdbx_description
1 polymer ?
#
loop_
_entity_poly.entity_id
_entity_poly.type
_entity_poly.pdbx_seq_one_letter_code
_entity_poly.pdbx_strand_id
1 'polypeptide(L)'
;MQNEDDLRGLAKTMDLMRAIAILFTAMHAYWFCYAAFRDRQLTLEVVDTILLNFDRSTGLFASPLWTKLFATAFLSLSCLGTKGVRTERITWPRVGAVAAAGTLLFFLNGWTLRLPIGTDACAGLYLTALAAGFVCLLMAGSWASRLLKNNLMDDVFNVENESFMQETRLMTNEYSVNLPTRFYYRKKWQSGWINVVNPFRATMVLGTPGSGKSYAIVNNYIKQQIEKAFAMYIYDYKFPDLSEIAYNHLRQHLDAYPVKPQFFVINFDDPRRSHRCNPIHPDFMTDISDAYEAAYTIMLNLNKSWV
;
A
#
# COMPACT_ATOMS: atom_id res chain seq x y z
N MET A 1 7.13 -8.12 -0.06
CA MET A 1 8.19 -8.49 0.90
C MET A 1 8.33 -7.46 2.00
N GLN A 2 8.61 -6.18 1.70
CA GLN A 2 8.80 -5.13 2.72
C GLN A 2 7.59 -4.95 3.66
N ASN A 3 6.35 -5.00 3.14
CA ASN A 3 5.13 -4.98 3.95
C ASN A 3 4.98 -6.14 4.94
N GLU A 4 5.51 -7.34 4.61
CA GLU A 4 5.45 -8.47 5.55
C GLU A 4 6.48 -8.31 6.67
N ASP A 5 7.64 -7.74 6.36
CA ASP A 5 8.71 -7.53 7.32
C ASP A 5 8.37 -6.43 8.35
N ASP A 6 7.72 -5.34 7.93
CA ASP A 6 7.27 -4.28 8.84
C ASP A 6 6.13 -4.76 9.77
N LEU A 7 5.18 -5.54 9.24
CA LEU A 7 4.13 -6.17 10.04
C LEU A 7 4.69 -7.19 11.03
N ARG A 8 5.71 -7.96 10.63
CA ARG A 8 6.45 -8.87 11.53
C ARG A 8 7.22 -8.09 12.59
N GLY A 9 7.80 -6.94 12.26
CA GLY A 9 8.46 -6.04 13.19
C GLY A 9 7.49 -5.55 14.27
N LEU A 10 6.31 -5.10 13.87
CA LEU A 10 5.26 -4.66 14.80
C LEU A 10 4.76 -5.81 15.69
N ALA A 11 4.55 -7.01 15.13
CA ALA A 11 4.16 -8.17 15.93
C ALA A 11 5.21 -8.52 17.01
N LYS A 12 6.51 -8.45 16.67
CA LYS A 12 7.60 -8.67 17.62
C LYS A 12 7.64 -7.63 18.74
N THR A 13 7.40 -6.35 18.44
CA THR A 13 7.37 -5.32 19.49
C THR A 13 6.21 -5.54 20.46
N MET A 14 5.07 -6.02 19.98
CA MET A 14 3.94 -6.38 20.83
C MET A 14 4.20 -7.56 21.74
N ASP A 15 4.82 -8.61 21.22
CA ASP A 15 5.22 -9.78 22.01
C ASP A 15 6.24 -9.39 23.09
N LEU A 16 7.15 -8.47 22.78
CA LEU A 16 8.07 -7.88 23.76
C LEU A 16 7.30 -7.13 24.86
N MET A 17 6.34 -6.27 24.52
CA MET A 17 5.53 -5.56 25.52
C MET A 17 4.76 -6.52 26.42
N ARG A 18 4.26 -7.64 25.88
CA ARG A 18 3.59 -8.69 26.66
C ARG A 18 4.57 -9.42 27.58
N ALA A 19 5.77 -9.74 27.11
CA ALA A 19 6.81 -10.35 27.93
C ALA A 19 7.22 -9.43 29.11
N ILE A 20 7.33 -8.12 28.86
CA ILE A 20 7.60 -7.12 29.91
C ILE A 20 6.45 -7.07 30.93
N ALA A 21 5.19 -7.10 30.49
CA ALA A 21 4.03 -7.14 31.40
C ALA A 21 4.01 -8.40 32.29
N ILE A 22 4.33 -9.57 31.72
CA ILE A 22 4.45 -10.83 32.46
C ILE A 22 5.61 -10.74 33.46
N LEU A 23 6.75 -10.18 33.05
CA LEU A 23 7.92 -9.99 33.93
C LEU A 23 7.55 -9.13 35.15
N PHE A 24 6.92 -7.97 34.96
CA PHE A 24 6.48 -7.13 36.08
C PHE A 24 5.48 -7.85 36.99
N THR A 25 4.58 -8.65 36.43
CA THR A 25 3.62 -9.45 37.21
C THR A 25 4.33 -10.54 38.02
N ALA A 26 5.35 -11.18 37.46
CA ALA A 26 6.17 -12.18 38.15
C ALA A 26 7.02 -11.56 39.26
N MET A 27 7.66 -10.41 39.01
CA MET A 27 8.39 -9.65 40.02
C MET A 27 7.46 -9.22 41.17
N HIS A 28 6.24 -8.78 40.84
CA HIS A 28 5.21 -8.44 41.83
C HIS A 28 4.83 -9.66 42.69
N ALA A 29 4.55 -10.79 42.05
CA ALA A 29 4.24 -12.04 42.74
C ALA A 29 5.35 -12.45 43.71
N TYR A 30 6.60 -12.43 43.25
CA TYR A 30 7.77 -12.80 44.04
C TYR A 30 7.97 -11.87 45.25
N TRP A 31 7.87 -10.54 45.05
CA TRP A 31 8.08 -9.55 46.11
C TRP A 31 7.01 -9.61 47.20
N PHE A 32 5.73 -9.58 46.82
CA PHE A 32 4.62 -9.49 47.79
C PHE A 32 4.25 -10.84 48.43
N CYS A 33 4.65 -11.96 47.83
CA CYS A 33 4.53 -13.30 48.43
C CYS A 33 5.88 -13.86 48.90
N TYR A 34 6.90 -13.01 49.11
CA TYR A 34 8.26 -13.44 49.45
C TYR A 34 8.32 -14.37 50.67
N ALA A 35 7.52 -14.11 51.70
CA ALA A 35 7.45 -14.95 52.89
C ALA A 35 7.12 -16.42 52.56
N ALA A 36 6.12 -16.65 51.70
CA ALA A 36 5.74 -18.01 51.28
C ALA A 36 6.80 -18.67 50.39
N PHE A 37 7.50 -17.90 49.55
CA PHE A 37 8.61 -18.43 48.75
C PHE A 37 9.81 -18.81 49.63
N ARG A 38 10.12 -18.00 50.64
CA ARG A 38 11.18 -18.25 51.62
C ARG A 38 10.90 -19.49 52.45
N ASP A 39 9.66 -19.64 52.93
CA ASP A 39 9.23 -20.80 53.73
C ASP A 39 9.37 -22.11 52.94
N ARG A 40 9.29 -22.06 51.60
CA ARG A 40 9.50 -23.20 50.69
C ARG A 40 10.91 -23.34 50.12
N GLN A 41 11.84 -22.49 50.54
CA GLN A 41 13.21 -22.44 50.00
C GLN A 41 13.25 -22.22 48.46
N LEU A 42 12.25 -21.52 47.91
CA LEU A 42 12.14 -21.19 46.49
C LEU A 42 12.71 -19.79 46.16
N THR A 43 13.44 -19.19 47.09
CA THR A 43 14.09 -17.88 46.92
C THR A 43 15.45 -18.03 46.26
N LEU A 44 15.76 -17.12 45.33
CA LEU A 44 17.05 -17.07 44.64
C LEU A 44 17.78 -15.78 45.03
N GLU A 45 18.97 -15.90 45.63
CA GLU A 45 19.75 -14.76 46.13
C GLU A 45 20.07 -13.71 45.03
N VAL A 46 20.30 -14.19 43.80
CA VAL A 46 20.52 -13.33 42.63
C VAL A 46 19.26 -12.48 42.33
N VAL A 47 18.07 -13.09 42.40
CA VAL A 47 16.81 -12.38 42.16
C VAL A 47 16.55 -11.36 43.27
N ASP A 48 16.81 -11.73 44.52
CA ASP A 48 16.68 -10.83 45.68
C ASP A 48 17.56 -9.58 45.52
N THR A 49 18.82 -9.80 45.14
CA THR A 49 19.78 -8.71 44.92
C THR A 49 19.33 -7.77 43.79
N ILE A 50 18.85 -8.33 42.67
CA ILE A 50 18.37 -7.55 41.54
C ILE A 50 17.15 -6.71 41.93
N LEU A 51 16.15 -7.33 42.57
CA LEU A 51 14.91 -6.65 42.94
C LEU A 51 15.15 -5.55 43.99
N LEU A 52 16.01 -5.80 44.98
CA LEU A 52 16.38 -4.81 45.99
C LEU A 52 17.10 -3.59 45.38
N ASN A 53 18.05 -3.81 44.47
CA ASN A 53 18.73 -2.72 43.78
C ASN A 53 17.79 -1.95 42.84
N PHE A 54 16.88 -2.66 42.18
CA PHE A 54 15.86 -2.05 41.33
C PHE A 54 14.87 -1.20 42.14
N ASP A 55 14.41 -1.69 43.29
CA ASP A 55 13.53 -0.91 44.17
C ASP A 55 14.23 0.32 44.76
N ARG A 56 15.49 0.20 45.17
CA ARG A 56 16.28 1.34 45.68
C ARG A 56 16.38 2.51 44.70
N SER A 57 16.37 2.22 43.40
CA SER A 57 16.48 3.23 42.34
C SER A 57 15.14 3.73 41.83
N THR A 58 14.08 2.92 41.90
CA THR A 58 12.78 3.23 41.27
C THR A 58 11.61 3.41 42.25
N GLY A 59 11.69 2.86 43.45
CA GLY A 59 10.60 2.80 44.42
C GLY A 59 9.39 2.00 43.93
N LEU A 60 9.55 1.15 42.91
CA LEU A 60 8.45 0.48 42.23
C LEU A 60 7.65 -0.44 43.17
N PHE A 61 8.31 -1.06 44.16
CA PHE A 61 7.68 -2.01 45.09
C PHE A 61 7.18 -1.35 46.38
N ALA A 62 7.29 -0.03 46.51
CA ALA A 62 6.78 0.72 47.67
C ALA A 62 5.26 0.54 47.87
N SER A 63 4.52 0.25 46.80
CA SER A 63 3.10 -0.11 46.87
C SER A 63 2.76 -1.21 45.87
N PRO A 64 1.90 -2.18 46.25
CA PRO A 64 1.35 -3.17 45.31
C PRO A 64 0.66 -2.53 44.10
N LEU A 65 0.19 -1.30 44.22
CA LEU A 65 -0.51 -0.60 43.16
C LEU A 65 0.44 -0.23 42.00
N TRP A 66 1.66 0.24 42.29
CA TRP A 66 2.59 0.74 41.27
C TRP A 66 3.05 -0.37 40.32
N THR A 67 3.58 -1.45 40.86
CA THR A 67 3.92 -2.66 40.10
C THR A 67 2.77 -3.18 39.23
N LYS A 68 1.54 -3.19 39.76
CA LYS A 68 0.33 -3.58 39.00
C LYS A 68 0.00 -2.60 37.88
N LEU A 69 0.10 -1.29 38.12
CA LEU A 69 -0.12 -0.26 37.11
C LEU A 69 0.87 -0.40 35.94
N PHE A 70 2.16 -0.59 36.23
CA PHE A 70 3.18 -0.82 35.20
C PHE A 70 2.91 -2.09 34.40
N ALA A 71 2.59 -3.20 35.08
CA ALA A 71 2.21 -4.44 34.40
C ALA A 71 1.01 -4.23 33.46
N THR A 72 -0.03 -3.52 33.92
CA THR A 72 -1.21 -3.22 33.09
C THR A 72 -0.92 -2.25 31.96
N ALA A 73 -0.03 -1.27 32.13
CA ALA A 73 0.34 -0.32 31.07
C ALA A 73 1.00 -1.05 29.89
N PHE A 74 2.00 -1.90 30.18
CA PHE A 74 2.64 -2.73 29.17
C PHE A 74 1.68 -3.76 28.56
N LEU A 75 0.76 -4.33 29.37
CA LEU A 75 -0.28 -5.22 28.88
C LEU A 75 -1.23 -4.50 27.90
N SER A 76 -1.66 -3.29 28.20
CA SER A 76 -2.51 -2.47 27.34
C SER A 76 -1.81 -2.13 26.02
N LEU A 77 -0.53 -1.71 26.07
CA LEU A 77 0.29 -1.48 24.87
C LEU A 77 0.43 -2.76 24.03
N SER A 78 0.61 -3.91 24.67
CA SER A 78 0.68 -5.22 23.99
C SER A 78 -0.63 -5.67 23.34
N CYS A 79 -1.75 -5.01 23.64
CA CYS A 79 -3.03 -5.31 23.01
C CYS A 79 -3.31 -4.44 21.78
N LEU A 80 -2.84 -3.19 21.75
CA LEU A 80 -3.23 -2.18 20.75
C LEU A 80 -2.88 -2.49 19.29
N GLY A 81 -1.80 -3.23 19.02
CA GLY A 81 -1.40 -3.58 17.66
C GLY A 81 -1.91 -4.95 17.17
N THR A 82 -2.75 -5.65 17.96
CA THR A 82 -3.08 -7.05 17.65
C THR A 82 -4.13 -7.05 16.55
N LYS A 83 -3.72 -7.39 15.32
CA LYS A 83 -4.66 -7.61 14.21
C LYS A 83 -5.42 -8.92 14.45
N GLY A 84 -6.54 -8.85 15.17
CA GLY A 84 -7.44 -9.98 15.33
C GLY A 84 -8.56 -9.94 14.30
N VAL A 85 -8.83 -11.09 13.66
CA VAL A 85 -10.01 -11.27 12.81
C VAL A 85 -11.26 -11.07 13.67
N ARG A 86 -12.19 -10.23 13.21
CA ARG A 86 -13.47 -10.03 13.89
C ARG A 86 -14.27 -11.31 13.81
N THR A 87 -14.49 -11.94 14.95
CA THR A 87 -15.49 -13.00 15.11
C THR A 87 -16.80 -12.37 15.58
N GLU A 88 -17.92 -12.81 15.00
CA GLU A 88 -19.27 -12.24 15.20
C GLU A 88 -19.82 -12.32 16.65
N ARG A 89 -19.04 -12.80 17.62
CA ARG A 89 -19.47 -13.07 19.01
C ARG A 89 -18.93 -12.09 20.07
N ILE A 90 -18.20 -11.04 19.68
CA ILE A 90 -17.58 -10.11 20.64
C ILE A 90 -18.37 -8.79 20.67
N THR A 91 -18.93 -8.44 21.83
CA THR A 91 -19.71 -7.21 22.06
C THR A 91 -19.08 -6.35 23.16
N TRP A 92 -19.23 -5.02 23.07
CA TRP A 92 -18.70 -4.07 24.08
C TRP A 92 -19.13 -4.38 25.53
N PRO A 93 -20.40 -4.76 25.82
CA PRO A 93 -20.79 -5.12 27.18
C PRO A 93 -20.02 -6.31 27.73
N ARG A 94 -19.72 -7.32 26.88
CA ARG A 94 -18.94 -8.50 27.28
C ARG A 94 -17.47 -8.13 27.55
N VAL A 95 -16.90 -7.25 26.74
CA VAL A 95 -15.54 -6.71 26.96
C VAL A 95 -15.49 -5.95 28.28
N GLY A 96 -16.47 -5.09 28.55
CA GLY A 96 -16.59 -4.35 29.80
C GLY A 96 -16.72 -5.26 31.03
N ALA A 97 -17.55 -6.30 30.96
CA ALA A 97 -17.70 -7.26 32.05
C ALA A 97 -16.40 -8.01 32.39
N VAL A 98 -15.67 -8.48 31.36
CA VAL A 98 -14.39 -9.18 31.56
C VAL A 98 -13.30 -8.21 32.03
N ALA A 99 -13.28 -6.97 31.54
CA ALA A 99 -12.36 -5.93 32.01
C ALA A 99 -12.63 -5.58 33.49
N ALA A 100 -13.89 -5.45 33.88
CA ALA A 100 -14.28 -5.18 35.27
C ALA A 100 -13.86 -6.34 36.18
N ALA A 101 -14.20 -7.58 35.82
CA ALA A 101 -13.78 -8.77 36.57
C ALA A 101 -12.24 -8.86 36.70
N GLY A 102 -11.52 -8.62 35.60
CA GLY A 102 -10.06 -8.58 35.60
C GLY A 102 -9.48 -7.50 36.50
N THR A 103 -10.05 -6.29 36.47
CA THR A 103 -9.63 -5.17 37.33
C THR A 103 -9.87 -5.47 38.80
N LEU A 104 -11.04 -6.03 39.15
CA LEU A 104 -11.36 -6.43 40.52
C LEU A 104 -10.39 -7.51 41.03
N LEU A 105 -10.17 -8.57 40.25
CA LEU A 105 -9.27 -9.66 40.65
C LEU A 105 -7.80 -9.21 40.72
N PHE A 106 -7.36 -8.36 39.81
CA PHE A 106 -5.96 -7.93 39.73
C PHE A 106 -5.60 -6.88 40.78
N PHE A 107 -6.43 -5.83 40.96
CA PHE A 107 -6.11 -4.71 41.84
C PHE A 107 -6.63 -4.90 43.27
N LEU A 108 -7.82 -5.49 43.45
CA LEU A 108 -8.50 -5.56 44.76
C LEU A 108 -8.28 -6.90 45.48
N ASN A 109 -7.26 -7.68 45.14
CA ASN A 109 -6.92 -8.93 45.84
C ASN A 109 -6.02 -8.74 47.08
N GLY A 110 -5.60 -7.51 47.42
CA GLY A 110 -4.64 -7.27 48.51
C GLY A 110 -5.09 -7.72 49.90
N TRP A 111 -6.40 -7.82 50.14
CA TRP A 111 -6.95 -8.34 51.41
C TRP A 111 -6.65 -9.82 51.62
N THR A 112 -6.44 -10.60 50.56
CA THR A 112 -6.16 -12.05 50.66
C THR A 112 -4.85 -12.34 51.39
N LEU A 113 -3.87 -11.42 51.34
CA LEU A 113 -2.61 -11.54 52.06
C LEU A 113 -2.74 -11.31 53.57
N ARG A 114 -3.87 -10.77 54.05
CA ARG A 114 -4.13 -10.45 55.46
C ARG A 114 -5.04 -11.47 56.16
N LEU A 115 -5.44 -12.55 55.46
CA LEU A 115 -6.31 -13.56 56.04
C LEU A 115 -5.56 -14.40 57.09
N PRO A 116 -6.21 -14.79 58.19
CA PRO A 116 -5.60 -15.61 59.24
C PRO A 116 -5.65 -17.11 58.90
N ILE A 117 -5.21 -17.49 57.70
CA ILE A 117 -5.31 -18.87 57.16
C ILE A 117 -3.95 -19.49 56.82
N GLY A 118 -2.85 -18.84 57.22
CA GLY A 118 -1.47 -19.28 56.96
C GLY A 118 -0.85 -18.61 55.73
N THR A 119 0.48 -18.39 55.77
CA THR A 119 1.25 -17.67 54.74
C THR A 119 1.10 -18.29 53.36
N ASP A 120 1.16 -19.62 53.28
CA ASP A 120 1.03 -20.40 52.06
C ASP A 120 -0.35 -20.32 51.41
N ALA A 121 -1.42 -20.41 52.21
CA ALA A 121 -2.79 -20.33 51.72
C ALA A 121 -3.12 -18.90 51.24
N CYS A 122 -2.68 -17.88 51.99
CA CYS A 122 -2.79 -16.47 51.59
C CYS A 122 -2.05 -16.19 50.27
N ALA A 123 -0.82 -16.66 50.12
CA ALA A 123 -0.06 -16.51 48.88
C ALA A 123 -0.72 -17.24 47.71
N GLY A 124 -1.23 -18.46 47.91
CA GLY A 124 -1.96 -19.21 46.89
C GLY A 124 -3.21 -18.48 46.38
N LEU A 125 -4.04 -17.96 47.29
CA LEU A 125 -5.22 -17.17 46.93
C LEU A 125 -4.84 -15.86 46.22
N TYR A 126 -3.79 -15.19 46.69
CA TYR A 126 -3.31 -13.96 46.08
C TYR A 126 -2.82 -14.17 44.64
N LEU A 127 -1.97 -15.19 44.43
CA LEU A 127 -1.39 -15.52 43.13
C LEU A 127 -2.43 -16.02 42.13
N THR A 128 -3.40 -16.83 42.58
CA THR A 128 -4.50 -17.29 41.72
C THR A 128 -5.39 -16.14 41.29
N ALA A 129 -5.76 -15.23 42.20
CA ALA A 129 -6.49 -14.02 41.87
C ALA A 129 -5.70 -13.09 40.92
N LEU A 130 -4.38 -12.95 41.14
CA LEU A 130 -3.49 -12.15 40.30
C LEU A 130 -3.40 -12.72 38.88
N ALA A 131 -3.20 -14.03 38.73
CA ALA A 131 -3.13 -14.70 37.44
C ALA A 131 -4.47 -14.65 36.69
N ALA A 132 -5.58 -14.94 37.37
CA ALA A 132 -6.91 -14.85 36.79
C ALA A 132 -7.24 -13.41 36.34
N GLY A 133 -6.90 -12.41 37.17
CA GLY A 133 -7.05 -11.00 36.83
C GLY A 133 -6.24 -10.59 35.61
N PHE A 134 -4.97 -11.00 35.53
CA PHE A 134 -4.11 -10.74 34.38
C PHE A 134 -4.64 -11.35 33.08
N VAL A 135 -5.09 -12.61 33.12
CA VAL A 135 -5.67 -13.29 31.95
C VAL A 135 -6.97 -12.60 31.51
N CYS A 136 -7.84 -12.21 32.44
CA CYS A 136 -9.05 -11.44 32.12
C CYS A 136 -8.72 -10.10 31.47
N LEU A 137 -7.74 -9.35 31.98
CA LEU A 137 -7.31 -8.09 31.39
C LEU A 137 -6.70 -8.26 30.00
N LEU A 138 -5.89 -9.31 29.78
CA LEU A 138 -5.35 -9.65 28.46
C LEU A 138 -6.48 -9.99 27.47
N MET A 139 -7.45 -10.81 27.88
CA MET A 139 -8.61 -11.15 27.06
C MET A 139 -9.41 -9.89 26.71
N ALA A 140 -9.74 -9.06 27.69
CA ALA A 140 -10.48 -7.83 27.49
C ALA A 140 -9.75 -6.85 26.55
N GLY A 141 -8.44 -6.65 26.74
CA GLY A 141 -7.61 -5.82 25.86
C GLY A 141 -7.55 -6.33 24.43
N SER A 142 -7.39 -7.65 24.25
CA SER A 142 -7.38 -8.27 22.91
C SER A 142 -8.71 -8.14 22.18
N TRP A 143 -9.84 -8.24 22.90
CA TRP A 143 -11.17 -8.08 22.35
C TRP A 143 -11.47 -6.61 22.06
N ALA A 144 -11.11 -5.70 22.96
CA ALA A 144 -11.21 -4.26 22.75
C ALA A 144 -10.45 -3.82 21.50
N SER A 145 -9.21 -4.31 21.30
CA SER A 145 -8.42 -4.00 20.09
C SER A 145 -9.09 -4.44 18.79
N ARG A 146 -9.88 -5.53 18.79
CA ARG A 146 -10.64 -6.00 17.61
C ARG A 146 -11.88 -5.15 17.33
N LEU A 147 -12.49 -4.60 18.37
CA LEU A 147 -13.67 -3.74 18.28
C LEU A 147 -13.32 -2.28 17.97
N LEU A 148 -12.16 -1.81 18.45
CA LEU A 148 -11.66 -0.48 18.15
C LEU A 148 -11.45 -0.36 16.63
N LYS A 149 -12.30 0.45 15.99
CA LYS A 149 -12.21 0.86 14.57
C LYS A 149 -11.09 1.89 14.38
N ASN A 150 -9.95 1.73 15.02
CA ASN A 150 -8.88 2.68 14.87
C ASN A 150 -7.91 2.15 13.81
N ASN A 151 -8.10 2.66 12.60
CA ASN A 151 -7.03 2.87 11.60
C ASN A 151 -5.97 3.85 12.16
N LEU A 152 -5.41 3.59 13.35
CA LEU A 152 -4.31 4.40 13.90
C LEU A 152 -3.02 4.18 13.10
N MET A 153 -2.96 3.10 12.33
CA MET A 153 -1.98 2.88 11.27
C MET A 153 -2.74 2.69 9.97
N ASP A 154 -3.26 3.80 9.43
CA ASP A 154 -3.51 3.83 8.00
C ASP A 154 -2.21 3.39 7.31
N ASP A 155 -2.31 2.37 6.48
CA ASP A 155 -1.19 1.75 5.77
C ASP A 155 -0.25 2.84 5.23
N VAL A 156 1.06 2.73 5.50
CA VAL A 156 2.05 3.69 5.00
C VAL A 156 2.00 3.74 3.48
N PHE A 157 1.60 2.63 2.84
CA PHE A 157 1.36 2.49 1.41
C PHE A 157 -0.15 2.47 1.09
N ASN A 158 -0.90 3.44 1.62
CA ASN A 158 -2.28 3.65 1.21
C ASN A 158 -2.32 4.53 -0.07
N VAL A 159 -3.45 4.48 -0.79
CA VAL A 159 -3.66 5.27 -2.02
C VAL A 159 -3.40 6.77 -1.80
N GLU A 160 -3.60 7.26 -0.58
CA GLU A 160 -3.34 8.66 -0.22
C GLU A 160 -1.84 8.98 -0.12
N ASN A 161 -1.05 8.12 0.51
CA ASN A 161 0.40 8.27 0.71
C ASN A 161 1.19 7.96 -0.57
N GLU A 162 0.67 7.07 -1.42
CA GLU A 162 1.20 6.82 -2.77
C GLU A 162 0.74 7.86 -3.80
N SER A 163 -0.19 8.74 -3.42
CA SER A 163 -0.63 9.82 -4.29
C SER A 163 0.26 11.05 -4.23
N PHE A 164 0.44 11.69 -5.38
CA PHE A 164 1.15 12.95 -5.48
C PHE A 164 0.43 13.89 -6.45
N MET A 165 0.71 15.19 -6.31
CA MET A 165 0.14 16.21 -7.18
C MET A 165 0.67 16.03 -8.60
N GLN A 166 -0.25 15.79 -9.55
CA GLN A 166 0.07 15.76 -10.98
C GLN A 166 -0.21 17.12 -11.63
N GLU A 167 0.22 17.29 -12.89
CA GLU A 167 -0.01 18.53 -13.63
C GLU A 167 -1.51 18.75 -13.89
N THR A 168 -2.01 19.93 -13.53
CA THR A 168 -3.43 20.31 -13.68
C THR A 168 -3.63 21.37 -14.75
N ARG A 169 -2.56 22.00 -15.21
CA ARG A 169 -2.61 23.01 -16.27
C ARG A 169 -2.56 22.33 -17.63
N LEU A 170 -3.48 22.71 -18.50
CA LEU A 170 -3.41 22.36 -19.91
C LEU A 170 -2.35 23.24 -20.59
N MET A 171 -1.29 22.63 -21.11
CA MET A 171 -0.19 23.34 -21.78
C MET A 171 -0.22 23.05 -23.27
N THR A 172 -0.80 23.96 -24.05
CA THR A 172 -0.91 23.82 -25.51
C THR A 172 0.20 24.61 -26.22
N ASN A 173 0.69 24.05 -27.32
CA ASN A 173 1.52 24.74 -28.30
C ASN A 173 1.24 24.18 -29.71
N GLU A 174 1.97 24.66 -30.72
CA GLU A 174 1.82 24.23 -32.12
C GLU A 174 2.01 22.72 -32.34
N TYR A 175 2.72 22.03 -31.46
CA TYR A 175 3.13 20.62 -31.61
C TYR A 175 2.57 19.69 -30.54
N SER A 176 2.03 20.24 -29.46
CA SER A 176 1.75 19.48 -28.24
C SER A 176 0.68 18.40 -28.46
N VAL A 177 0.68 17.37 -27.64
CA VAL A 177 -0.48 16.49 -27.50
C VAL A 177 -0.87 16.41 -26.03
N ASN A 178 -2.12 16.70 -25.75
CA ASN A 178 -2.64 16.90 -24.40
C ASN A 178 -3.68 15.83 -24.08
N LEU A 179 -3.43 15.02 -23.06
CA LEU A 179 -4.28 13.89 -22.70
C LEU A 179 -4.97 14.17 -21.35
N PRO A 180 -6.30 14.13 -21.27
CA PRO A 180 -7.01 14.33 -20.01
C PRO A 180 -6.77 13.12 -19.08
N THR A 181 -6.52 13.40 -17.80
CA THR A 181 -6.29 12.37 -16.78
C THR A 181 -7.09 12.65 -15.51
N ARG A 182 -7.20 11.63 -14.67
CA ARG A 182 -7.69 11.75 -13.29
C ARG A 182 -6.67 11.15 -12.35
N PHE A 183 -6.37 11.86 -11.27
CA PHE A 183 -5.46 11.39 -10.24
C PHE A 183 -6.10 11.60 -8.87
N TYR A 184 -5.75 10.75 -7.91
CA TYR A 184 -6.15 10.92 -6.52
C TYR A 184 -5.13 11.82 -5.83
N TYR A 185 -5.56 12.77 -5.01
CA TYR A 185 -4.68 13.58 -4.17
C TYR A 185 -5.49 14.26 -3.06
N ARG A 186 -4.98 14.28 -1.83
CA ARG A 186 -5.65 14.91 -0.66
C ARG A 186 -7.05 14.37 -0.43
N LYS A 187 -7.19 13.05 -0.46
CA LYS A 187 -8.42 12.28 -0.30
C LYS A 187 -9.51 12.58 -1.33
N LYS A 188 -9.16 13.17 -2.47
CA LYS A 188 -10.10 13.57 -3.53
C LYS A 188 -9.57 13.19 -4.91
N TRP A 189 -10.50 12.83 -5.78
CA TRP A 189 -10.21 12.71 -7.22
C TRP A 189 -10.10 14.11 -7.83
N GLN A 190 -9.01 14.34 -8.54
CA GLN A 190 -8.70 15.57 -9.25
C GLN A 190 -8.58 15.29 -10.74
N SER A 191 -8.92 16.29 -11.56
CA SER A 191 -8.67 16.26 -13.00
C SER A 191 -7.27 16.82 -13.27
N GLY A 192 -6.56 16.21 -14.22
CA GLY A 192 -5.22 16.62 -14.62
C GLY A 192 -4.98 16.44 -16.12
N TRP A 193 -3.75 16.74 -16.54
CA TRP A 193 -3.33 16.66 -17.93
C TRP A 193 -1.94 16.03 -18.06
N ILE A 194 -1.79 15.10 -18.99
CA ILE A 194 -0.47 14.72 -19.52
C ILE A 194 -0.22 15.60 -20.74
N ASN A 195 0.73 16.53 -20.61
CA ASN A 195 1.10 17.45 -21.68
C ASN A 195 2.39 16.95 -22.36
N VAL A 196 2.28 16.35 -23.54
CA VAL A 196 3.45 16.05 -24.37
C VAL A 196 3.76 17.29 -25.19
N VAL A 197 4.58 18.18 -24.62
CA VAL A 197 4.89 19.50 -25.20
C VAL A 197 5.78 19.44 -26.45
N ASN A 198 6.52 18.35 -26.65
CA ASN A 198 7.37 18.13 -27.81
C ASN A 198 7.36 16.64 -28.23
N PRO A 199 6.51 16.24 -29.19
CA PRO A 199 6.41 14.86 -29.65
C PRO A 199 7.54 14.43 -30.62
N PHE A 200 8.39 15.35 -31.09
CA PHE A 200 9.41 15.05 -32.11
C PHE A 200 10.57 14.19 -31.59
N ARG A 201 10.70 14.01 -30.27
CA ARG A 201 11.73 13.16 -29.64
C ARG A 201 11.35 11.69 -29.55
N ALA A 202 10.43 11.26 -30.40
CA ALA A 202 9.69 10.00 -30.32
C ALA A 202 8.79 9.90 -29.07
N THR A 203 7.60 9.35 -29.28
CA THR A 203 6.67 8.99 -28.20
C THR A 203 6.43 7.48 -28.26
N MET A 204 6.64 6.79 -27.15
CA MET A 204 6.39 5.35 -27.04
C MET A 204 5.21 5.07 -26.12
N VAL A 205 4.30 4.20 -26.55
CA VAL A 205 3.15 3.76 -25.76
C VAL A 205 3.26 2.26 -25.52
N LEU A 206 3.51 1.87 -24.28
CA LEU A 206 3.67 0.47 -23.88
C LEU A 206 2.37 -0.06 -23.25
N GLY A 207 2.03 -1.31 -23.54
CA GLY A 207 0.90 -1.99 -22.91
C GLY A 207 0.50 -3.27 -23.63
N THR A 208 -0.20 -4.14 -22.92
CA THR A 208 -0.68 -5.44 -23.44
C THR A 208 -1.80 -5.27 -24.47
N PRO A 209 -2.05 -6.26 -25.35
CA PRO A 209 -3.25 -6.28 -26.18
C PRO A 209 -4.52 -6.09 -25.33
N GLY A 210 -5.44 -5.23 -25.79
CA GLY A 210 -6.69 -4.94 -25.06
C GLY A 210 -6.59 -3.86 -23.97
N SER A 211 -5.41 -3.33 -23.65
CA SER A 211 -5.23 -2.32 -22.60
C SER A 211 -5.74 -0.90 -22.94
N GLY A 212 -6.43 -0.72 -24.06
CA GLY A 212 -7.02 0.57 -24.46
C GLY A 212 -6.07 1.61 -25.05
N LYS A 213 -4.83 1.25 -25.42
CA LYS A 213 -3.81 2.19 -25.97
C LYS A 213 -4.33 3.04 -27.13
N SER A 214 -5.04 2.41 -28.08
CA SER A 214 -5.54 3.10 -29.27
C SER A 214 -6.54 4.18 -28.89
N TYR A 215 -7.54 3.82 -28.07
CA TYR A 215 -8.58 4.75 -27.62
C TYR A 215 -8.01 5.88 -26.75
N ALA A 216 -7.20 5.55 -25.76
CA ALA A 216 -6.73 6.51 -24.76
C ALA A 216 -5.64 7.44 -25.31
N ILE A 217 -4.74 6.94 -26.15
CA ILE A 217 -3.54 7.68 -26.58
C ILE A 217 -3.56 7.94 -28.09
N VAL A 218 -3.58 6.90 -28.92
CA VAL A 218 -3.35 7.04 -30.37
C VAL A 218 -4.44 7.89 -31.04
N ASN A 219 -5.70 7.69 -30.68
CA ASN A 219 -6.81 8.48 -31.21
C ASN A 219 -6.67 9.96 -30.87
N ASN A 220 -6.21 10.29 -29.66
CA ASN A 220 -5.95 11.67 -29.26
C ASN A 220 -4.79 12.29 -30.06
N TYR A 221 -3.74 11.52 -30.32
CA TYR A 221 -2.65 11.95 -31.20
C TYR A 221 -3.16 12.23 -32.62
N ILE A 222 -3.91 11.31 -33.22
CA ILE A 222 -4.47 11.49 -34.57
C ILE A 222 -5.29 12.78 -34.65
N LYS A 223 -6.24 12.95 -33.72
CA LYS A 223 -7.14 14.10 -33.73
C LYS A 223 -6.40 15.43 -33.57
N GLN A 224 -5.56 15.53 -32.54
CA GLN A 224 -4.87 16.78 -32.23
C GLN A 224 -3.81 17.14 -33.28
N GLN A 225 -3.14 16.16 -33.88
CA GLN A 225 -2.19 16.42 -34.97
C GLN A 225 -2.91 16.91 -36.23
N ILE A 226 -4.06 16.33 -36.57
CA ILE A 226 -4.90 16.81 -37.69
C ILE A 226 -5.40 18.24 -37.43
N GLU A 227 -5.89 18.54 -36.23
CA GLU A 227 -6.31 19.90 -35.83
C GLU A 227 -5.18 20.93 -35.96
N LYS A 228 -3.93 20.48 -35.84
CA LYS A 228 -2.71 21.29 -35.95
C LYS A 228 -2.10 21.26 -37.35
N ALA A 229 -2.87 20.80 -38.34
CA ALA A 229 -2.48 20.75 -39.74
C ALA A 229 -1.24 19.88 -40.05
N PHE A 230 -0.97 18.86 -39.23
CA PHE A 230 0.11 17.90 -39.53
C PHE A 230 -0.32 16.89 -40.59
N ALA A 231 0.61 16.56 -41.49
CA ALA A 231 0.52 15.36 -42.30
C ALA A 231 0.85 14.14 -41.45
N MET A 232 0.14 13.03 -41.67
CA MET A 232 0.28 11.82 -40.86
C MET A 232 0.52 10.59 -41.73
N TYR A 233 1.44 9.74 -41.28
CA TYR A 233 1.59 8.37 -41.77
C TYR A 233 1.07 7.41 -40.70
N ILE A 234 -0.04 6.73 -40.99
CA ILE A 234 -0.74 5.88 -40.01
C ILE A 234 -0.61 4.42 -40.45
N TYR A 235 0.06 3.61 -39.63
CA TYR A 235 0.06 2.16 -39.78
C TYR A 235 -1.14 1.56 -39.05
N ASP A 236 -2.17 1.17 -39.81
CA ASP A 236 -3.42 0.63 -39.29
C ASP A 236 -3.47 -0.89 -39.43
N TYR A 237 -2.95 -1.59 -38.41
CA TYR A 237 -2.92 -3.06 -38.38
C TYR A 237 -4.33 -3.70 -38.38
N LYS A 238 -5.36 -2.97 -37.94
CA LYS A 238 -6.75 -3.46 -37.88
C LYS A 238 -7.65 -2.68 -38.82
N PHE A 239 -7.18 -2.46 -40.04
CA PHE A 239 -7.88 -1.63 -41.02
C PHE A 239 -9.38 -2.00 -41.14
N PRO A 240 -10.31 -1.01 -41.14
CA PRO A 240 -10.09 0.43 -41.16
C PRO A 240 -10.20 1.16 -39.80
N ASP A 241 -9.86 0.53 -38.66
CA ASP A 241 -10.06 1.10 -37.32
C ASP A 241 -9.49 2.53 -37.14
N LEU A 242 -8.18 2.72 -37.35
CA LEU A 242 -7.55 4.05 -37.18
C LEU A 242 -7.80 4.93 -38.39
N SER A 243 -7.88 4.32 -39.57
CA SER A 243 -8.07 5.01 -40.86
C SER A 243 -9.41 5.75 -40.90
N GLU A 244 -10.49 5.12 -40.41
CA GLU A 244 -11.81 5.73 -40.36
C GLU A 244 -11.86 6.94 -39.41
N ILE A 245 -11.19 6.84 -38.25
CA ILE A 245 -11.06 7.95 -37.29
C ILE A 245 -10.31 9.11 -37.93
N ALA A 246 -9.16 8.82 -38.55
CA ALA A 246 -8.34 9.84 -39.19
C ALA A 246 -9.08 10.53 -40.34
N TYR A 247 -9.72 9.76 -41.22
CA TYR A 247 -10.46 10.30 -42.37
C TYR A 247 -11.64 11.17 -41.93
N ASN A 248 -12.46 10.69 -40.99
CA ASN A 248 -13.62 11.43 -40.52
C ASN A 248 -13.20 12.72 -39.79
N HIS A 249 -12.15 12.65 -38.97
CA HIS A 249 -11.64 13.84 -38.27
C HIS A 249 -11.01 14.84 -39.24
N LEU A 250 -10.24 14.36 -40.22
CA LEU A 250 -9.65 15.21 -41.26
C LEU A 250 -10.70 15.97 -42.04
N ARG A 251 -11.78 15.31 -42.48
CA ARG A 251 -12.88 15.96 -43.22
C ARG A 251 -13.50 17.14 -42.49
N GLN A 252 -13.47 17.12 -41.16
CA GLN A 252 -14.03 18.18 -40.31
C GLN A 252 -13.05 19.33 -40.04
N HIS A 253 -11.75 19.16 -40.34
CA HIS A 253 -10.68 20.09 -40.00
C HIS A 253 -9.79 20.46 -41.21
N LEU A 254 -10.33 20.33 -42.43
CA LEU A 254 -9.59 20.67 -43.67
C LEU A 254 -9.24 22.16 -43.76
N ASP A 255 -9.97 23.02 -43.04
CA ASP A 255 -9.76 24.46 -42.94
C ASP A 255 -8.52 24.85 -42.14
N ALA A 256 -8.02 23.97 -41.26
CA ALA A 256 -6.76 24.17 -40.55
C ALA A 256 -5.53 24.15 -41.49
N TYR A 257 -5.66 23.54 -42.67
CA TYR A 257 -4.55 23.31 -43.59
C TYR A 257 -4.41 24.44 -44.63
N PRO A 258 -3.24 25.08 -44.75
CA PRO A 258 -2.98 26.04 -45.84
C PRO A 258 -3.12 25.40 -47.23
N VAL A 259 -2.72 24.14 -47.36
CA VAL A 259 -2.90 23.31 -48.56
C VAL A 259 -3.68 22.08 -48.14
N LYS A 260 -4.89 21.91 -48.70
CA LYS A 260 -5.78 20.80 -48.34
C LYS A 260 -5.10 19.45 -48.62
N PRO A 261 -4.89 18.60 -47.61
CA PRO A 261 -4.24 17.32 -47.79
C PRO A 261 -5.15 16.33 -48.53
N GLN A 262 -4.53 15.39 -49.24
CA GLN A 262 -5.21 14.23 -49.80
C GLN A 262 -5.06 13.04 -48.85
N PHE A 263 -6.04 12.13 -48.86
CA PHE A 263 -6.04 10.94 -48.03
C PHE A 263 -5.75 9.70 -48.87
N PHE A 264 -4.54 9.14 -48.71
CA PHE A 264 -4.10 7.94 -49.40
C PHE A 264 -4.09 6.75 -48.45
N VAL A 265 -4.43 5.58 -48.99
CA VAL A 265 -4.47 4.30 -48.29
C VAL A 265 -3.70 3.30 -49.11
N ILE A 266 -2.72 2.61 -48.52
CA ILE A 266 -2.08 1.44 -49.13
C ILE A 266 -2.53 0.22 -48.33
N ASN A 267 -3.29 -0.67 -48.98
CA ASN A 267 -3.87 -1.85 -48.36
C ASN A 267 -3.45 -3.12 -49.12
N PHE A 268 -2.68 -3.97 -48.47
CA PHE A 268 -2.18 -5.22 -49.05
C PHE A 268 -3.19 -6.38 -48.94
N ASP A 269 -4.17 -6.29 -48.05
CA ASP A 269 -5.19 -7.33 -47.83
C ASP A 269 -6.40 -7.16 -48.78
N ASP A 270 -6.86 -5.92 -49.01
CA ASP A 270 -7.91 -5.59 -49.98
C ASP A 270 -7.41 -4.56 -51.01
N PRO A 271 -6.86 -5.03 -52.15
CA PRO A 271 -6.35 -4.16 -53.21
C PRO A 271 -7.38 -3.18 -53.78
N ARG A 272 -8.69 -3.46 -53.65
CA ARG A 272 -9.75 -2.56 -54.16
C ARG A 272 -9.91 -1.31 -53.31
N ARG A 273 -9.50 -1.35 -52.05
CA ARG A 273 -9.49 -0.21 -51.11
C ARG A 273 -8.12 0.46 -51.04
N SER A 274 -7.15 -0.01 -51.82
CA SER A 274 -5.81 0.55 -51.90
C SER A 274 -5.70 1.54 -53.05
N HIS A 275 -5.03 2.65 -52.79
CA HIS A 275 -4.37 3.45 -53.81
C HIS A 275 -3.17 2.68 -54.35
N ARG A 276 -2.75 3.01 -55.57
CA ARG A 276 -1.60 2.37 -56.22
C ARG A 276 -0.35 3.20 -55.98
N CYS A 277 0.71 2.54 -55.57
CA CYS A 277 2.04 3.12 -55.43
C CYS A 277 3.05 2.14 -56.03
N ASN A 278 3.97 2.65 -56.85
CA ASN A 278 5.12 1.89 -57.33
C ASN A 278 6.37 2.46 -56.66
N PRO A 279 6.91 1.80 -55.61
CA PRO A 279 8.09 2.30 -54.90
C PRO A 279 9.37 2.25 -55.74
N ILE A 280 9.37 1.53 -56.88
CA ILE A 280 10.50 1.47 -57.82
C ILE A 280 10.24 2.26 -59.11
N HIS A 281 9.35 3.26 -59.07
CA HIS A 281 9.11 4.09 -60.23
C HIS A 281 10.38 4.88 -60.60
N PRO A 282 10.80 4.92 -61.88
CA PRO A 282 12.03 5.60 -62.29
C PRO A 282 12.08 7.07 -61.88
N ASP A 283 10.94 7.76 -61.87
CA ASP A 283 10.84 9.17 -61.44
C ASP A 283 11.28 9.41 -59.99
N PHE A 284 11.34 8.37 -59.14
CA PHE A 284 11.84 8.44 -57.77
C PHE A 284 13.32 8.07 -57.63
N MET A 285 13.97 7.64 -58.71
CA MET A 285 15.37 7.22 -58.74
C MET A 285 16.19 8.21 -59.58
N THR A 286 16.53 9.33 -58.96
CA THR A 286 17.26 10.41 -59.63
C THR A 286 18.76 10.12 -59.72
N ASP A 287 19.29 9.35 -58.77
CA ASP A 287 20.68 8.90 -58.77
C ASP A 287 20.85 7.42 -58.36
N ILE A 288 22.10 6.95 -58.40
CA ILE A 288 22.45 5.56 -58.06
C ILE A 288 22.18 5.26 -56.59
N SER A 289 22.28 6.24 -55.69
CA SER A 289 22.00 6.08 -54.26
C SER A 289 20.53 5.77 -54.02
N ASP A 290 19.62 6.44 -54.71
CA ASP A 290 18.18 6.14 -54.66
C ASP A 290 17.90 4.68 -55.03
N ALA A 291 18.58 4.18 -56.07
CA ALA A 291 18.47 2.78 -56.49
C ALA A 291 19.03 1.81 -55.43
N TYR A 292 20.17 2.15 -54.80
CA TYR A 292 20.73 1.36 -53.71
C TYR A 292 19.82 1.32 -52.48
N GLU A 293 19.27 2.45 -52.05
CA GLU A 293 18.37 2.55 -50.89
C GLU A 293 17.05 1.79 -51.12
N ALA A 294 16.46 1.91 -52.32
CA ALA A 294 15.28 1.15 -52.69
C ALA A 294 15.55 -0.36 -52.69
N ALA A 295 16.66 -0.79 -53.30
CA ALA A 295 17.07 -2.20 -53.32
C ALA A 295 17.34 -2.71 -51.90
N TYR A 296 18.05 -1.95 -51.07
CA TYR A 296 18.36 -2.30 -49.69
C TYR A 296 17.10 -2.45 -48.85
N THR A 297 16.19 -1.49 -48.92
CA THR A 297 14.88 -1.53 -48.23
C THR A 297 14.08 -2.76 -48.64
N ILE A 298 14.01 -3.08 -49.94
CA ILE A 298 13.30 -4.26 -50.43
C ILE A 298 13.97 -5.55 -49.92
N MET A 299 15.29 -5.67 -50.03
CA MET A 299 16.01 -6.88 -49.63
C MET A 299 15.93 -7.14 -48.12
N LEU A 300 16.04 -6.10 -47.29
CA LEU A 300 15.85 -6.22 -45.83
C LEU A 300 14.45 -6.72 -45.47
N ASN A 301 13.41 -6.21 -46.15
CA ASN A 301 12.03 -6.61 -45.86
C ASN A 301 11.70 -8.03 -46.36
N LEU A 302 12.37 -8.52 -47.42
CA LEU A 302 12.18 -9.88 -47.94
C LEU A 302 12.98 -10.94 -47.15
N ASN A 303 14.14 -10.57 -46.62
CA ASN A 303 15.04 -11.50 -45.95
C ASN A 303 14.88 -11.45 -44.41
N LYS A 304 14.15 -12.42 -43.87
CA LYS A 304 13.94 -12.58 -42.43
C LYS A 304 15.21 -12.78 -41.60
N SER A 305 16.36 -13.10 -42.21
CA SER A 305 17.63 -13.28 -41.50
C SER A 305 18.45 -11.99 -41.36
N TRP A 306 18.02 -10.91 -42.00
CA TRP A 306 18.72 -9.62 -41.99
C TRP A 306 18.05 -8.57 -41.08
N VAL A 307 16.92 -8.93 -40.46
CA VAL A 307 16.17 -8.12 -39.49
C VAL A 307 16.36 -8.68 -38.09
#